data_AF-A0A7J8G0Y0-F1
#
_entry.id   AF-A0A7J8G0Y0-F1
#
_cell.length_a   1.000
_cell.length_b   1.000
_cell.length_c   1.000
_cell.angle_alpha   90.00
_cell.angle_beta   90.00
_cell.angle_gamma   90.00
#
_symmetry.space_group_name_H-M   'P 1'
#
loop_
_entity.id
_entity.type
_entity.pdbx_description
1 polymer ?
#
loop_
_entity_poly.entity_id
_entity_poly.type
_entity_poly.pdbx_seq_one_letter_code
_entity_poly.pdbx_strand_id
1 'polypeptide(L)'
;MNMFLNDSSPIRDDLQQSFQKHHSSLQRWEHLKKIAKYLNDSKNDKCGSRLEWEIMLQYCFPRLDINVSKGINHLLKSPFSVHPKTGRISVPIDLQKVDQFDPFTVPTISSICHELDAISTNEEEKEENKAESDIKHRTRDYKKTSLGPYVKVFEQFLENLDKSRKGELLKKSDLQKDF
;
A
#
# COMPACT_ATOMS: atom_id res chain seq x y z
N MET A 1 -1.56 -18.95 24.35
CA MET A 1 -0.33 -18.86 23.54
C MET A 1 0.72 -18.06 24.31
N ASN A 2 1.21 -18.62 25.41
CA ASN A 2 2.22 -18.04 26.32
C ASN A 2 3.12 -19.18 26.76
N MET A 3 4.08 -19.59 25.94
CA MET A 3 4.90 -20.77 26.26
C MET A 3 6.40 -20.62 25.99
N PHE A 4 6.93 -19.39 25.87
CA PHE A 4 8.37 -19.19 25.65
C PHE A 4 9.02 -18.00 26.38
N LEU A 5 8.37 -17.38 27.39
CA LEU A 5 8.93 -16.20 28.07
C LEU A 5 9.47 -16.46 29.49
N ASN A 6 9.43 -17.70 29.98
CA ASN A 6 9.75 -18.01 31.39
C ASN A 6 11.04 -18.79 31.66
N ASP A 7 11.90 -19.01 30.66
CA ASP A 7 13.27 -19.43 30.95
C ASP A 7 14.19 -18.22 30.83
N SER A 8 14.84 -17.86 31.94
CA SER A 8 16.03 -16.99 31.95
C SER A 8 17.15 -17.72 31.22
N SER A 9 17.06 -17.69 29.89
CA SER A 9 18.07 -18.19 28.98
C SER A 9 19.32 -17.33 29.14
N PRO A 10 20.53 -17.93 29.25
CA PRO A 10 21.80 -17.18 29.36
C PRO A 10 22.00 -16.16 28.23
N ILE A 11 21.35 -16.36 27.08
CA ILE A 11 21.37 -15.45 25.94
C ILE A 11 20.61 -14.14 26.24
N ARG A 12 19.53 -14.21 27.02
CA ARG A 12 18.73 -13.02 27.39
C ARG A 12 19.55 -12.10 28.27
N ASP A 13 20.22 -12.64 29.28
CA ASP A 13 21.03 -11.86 30.22
C ASP A 13 22.26 -11.25 29.51
N ASP A 14 22.90 -12.02 28.63
CA ASP A 14 24.02 -11.54 27.81
C ASP A 14 23.59 -10.40 26.85
N LEU A 15 22.48 -10.59 26.13
CA LEU A 15 21.91 -9.54 25.27
C LEU A 15 21.52 -8.30 26.09
N GLN A 16 20.93 -8.48 27.27
CA GLN A 16 20.53 -7.37 28.13
C GLN A 16 21.73 -6.55 28.60
N GLN A 17 22.81 -7.20 29.07
CA GLN A 17 24.04 -6.51 29.46
C GLN A 17 24.74 -5.87 28.26
N SER A 18 24.79 -6.57 27.13
CA SER A 18 25.41 -6.05 25.91
C SER A 18 24.66 -4.85 25.35
N PHE A 19 23.31 -4.86 25.37
CA PHE A 19 22.52 -3.74 24.88
C PHE A 19 22.66 -2.48 25.71
N GLN A 20 22.95 -2.61 27.01
CA GLN A 20 23.30 -1.48 27.88
C GLN A 20 24.63 -0.82 27.47
N LYS A 21 25.58 -1.60 26.92
CA LYS A 21 26.88 -1.11 26.46
C LYS A 21 26.83 -0.44 25.07
N HIS A 22 25.81 -0.72 24.27
CA HIS A 22 25.65 -0.17 22.92
C HIS A 22 24.71 1.05 22.90
N HIS A 23 25.09 2.09 22.16
CA HIS A 23 24.42 3.39 22.16
C HIS A 23 23.42 3.59 21.01
N SER A 24 23.39 2.71 20.01
CA SER A 24 22.42 2.78 18.90
C SER A 24 21.75 1.45 18.59
N SER A 25 20.55 1.51 18.01
CA SER A 25 19.82 0.31 17.55
C SER A 25 20.61 -0.46 16.49
N LEU A 26 21.38 0.22 15.63
CA LEU A 26 22.24 -0.41 14.64
C LEU A 26 23.33 -1.26 15.31
N GLN A 27 24.01 -0.72 16.32
CA GLN A 27 25.01 -1.46 17.07
C GLN A 27 24.43 -2.69 17.79
N ARG A 28 23.25 -2.53 18.42
CA ARG A 28 22.53 -3.62 19.08
C ARG A 28 22.11 -4.71 18.09
N TRP A 29 21.65 -4.32 16.91
CA TRP A 29 21.25 -5.25 15.85
C TRP A 29 22.44 -6.04 15.30
N GLU A 30 23.57 -5.39 15.02
CA GLU A 30 24.79 -6.09 14.60
C GLU A 30 25.28 -7.10 15.63
N HIS A 31 25.19 -6.74 16.92
CA HIS A 31 25.54 -7.67 18.00
C HIS A 31 24.57 -8.85 18.09
N LEU A 32 23.25 -8.60 17.96
CA LEU A 32 22.23 -9.65 17.92
C LEU A 32 22.47 -10.64 16.78
N LYS A 33 22.80 -10.16 15.58
CA LYS A 33 23.13 -11.02 14.43
C LYS A 33 24.34 -11.92 14.69
N LYS A 34 25.37 -11.40 15.37
CA LYS A 34 26.57 -12.18 15.75
C LYS A 34 26.22 -13.31 16.73
N ILE A 35 25.40 -13.01 17.74
CA ILE A 35 24.93 -14.01 18.71
C ILE A 35 24.05 -15.05 18.02
N ALA A 36 23.09 -14.61 17.20
CA ALA A 36 22.22 -15.50 16.43
C ALA A 36 23.04 -16.45 15.54
N LYS A 37 24.11 -15.95 14.89
CA LYS A 37 25.03 -16.78 14.11
C LYS A 37 25.81 -17.78 14.96
N TYR A 38 26.37 -17.36 16.09
CA TYR A 38 27.13 -18.26 16.97
C TYR A 38 26.28 -19.42 17.51
N LEU A 39 25.01 -19.16 17.81
CA LEU A 39 24.05 -20.19 18.22
C LEU A 39 23.78 -21.24 17.12
N ASN A 40 24.06 -20.91 15.86
CA ASN A 40 23.87 -21.81 14.70
C ASN A 40 25.02 -22.79 14.54
N ASP A 41 26.22 -22.35 14.85
CA ASP A 41 27.42 -23.17 14.65
C ASP A 41 27.58 -24.19 15.79
N SER A 42 26.98 -23.94 16.96
CA SER A 42 27.11 -24.78 18.16
C SER A 42 26.09 -25.92 18.25
N LYS A 43 24.99 -25.86 17.49
CA LYS A 43 24.02 -26.96 17.37
C LYS A 43 24.05 -27.39 15.91
N ASN A 44 24.19 -28.69 15.64
CA ASN A 44 24.27 -29.27 14.29
C ASN A 44 22.92 -29.21 13.54
N ASP A 45 22.20 -28.11 13.69
CA ASP A 45 20.79 -27.93 13.46
C ASP A 45 20.62 -26.65 12.64
N LYS A 46 19.90 -26.73 11.52
CA LYS A 46 19.72 -25.65 10.53
C LYS A 46 18.89 -24.46 11.05
N CYS A 47 18.90 -24.21 12.36
CA CYS A 47 17.78 -23.63 13.09
C CYS A 47 17.94 -22.17 13.50
N GLY A 48 19.11 -21.52 13.49
CA GLY A 48 19.17 -20.12 13.97
C GLY A 48 19.65 -19.08 12.95
N SER A 49 19.75 -19.42 11.65
CA SER A 49 19.41 -18.43 10.62
C SER A 49 17.93 -18.01 10.76
N ARG A 50 17.15 -18.79 11.50
CA ARG A 50 15.75 -18.54 11.79
C ARG A 50 15.52 -17.38 12.75
N LEU A 51 16.36 -17.13 13.76
CA LEU A 51 16.04 -16.13 14.79
C LEU A 51 16.07 -14.69 14.24
N GLU A 52 17.11 -14.35 13.47
CA GLU A 52 17.19 -13.04 12.79
C GLU A 52 15.97 -12.84 11.88
N TRP A 53 15.67 -13.85 11.06
CA TRP A 53 14.55 -13.82 10.13
C TRP A 53 13.20 -13.77 10.84
N GLU A 54 13.01 -14.50 11.94
CA GLU A 54 11.78 -14.47 12.75
C GLU A 54 11.54 -13.09 13.35
N ILE A 55 12.60 -12.42 13.84
CA ILE A 55 12.50 -11.05 14.32
C ILE A 55 12.17 -10.11 13.16
N MET A 56 12.87 -10.19 12.03
CA MET A 56 12.58 -9.36 10.86
C MET A 56 11.15 -9.55 10.36
N LEU A 57 10.67 -10.80 10.27
CA LEU A 57 9.31 -11.11 9.85
C LEU A 57 8.28 -10.58 10.86
N GLN A 58 8.51 -10.76 12.15
CA GLN A 58 7.60 -10.28 13.19
C GLN A 58 7.41 -8.75 13.16
N TYR A 59 8.47 -8.01 12.82
CA TYR A 59 8.45 -6.54 12.77
C TYR A 59 8.07 -5.96 11.41
N CYS A 60 8.45 -6.60 10.30
CA CYS A 60 8.36 -6.03 8.96
C CYS A 60 7.35 -6.74 8.05
N PHE A 61 6.97 -8.00 8.33
CA PHE A 61 6.05 -8.72 7.45
C PHE A 61 4.60 -8.21 7.64
N PRO A 62 3.81 -8.08 6.55
CA PRO A 62 2.43 -7.62 6.65
C PRO A 62 1.56 -8.57 7.48
N ARG A 63 0.79 -8.00 8.42
CA ARG A 63 -0.22 -8.74 9.16
C ARG A 63 -1.51 -8.78 8.36
N LEU A 64 -1.89 -9.97 7.90
CA LEU A 64 -3.06 -10.17 7.05
C LEU A 64 -4.32 -10.35 7.91
N ASP A 65 -5.36 -9.53 7.66
CA ASP A 65 -6.69 -9.78 8.22
C ASP A 65 -7.37 -10.90 7.43
N ILE A 66 -7.35 -12.09 8.01
CA ILE A 66 -7.83 -13.31 7.36
C ILE A 66 -9.34 -13.24 7.03
N ASN A 67 -10.12 -12.45 7.77
CA ASN A 67 -11.57 -12.38 7.56
C ASN A 67 -11.93 -11.61 6.29
N VAL A 68 -11.04 -10.75 5.81
CA VAL A 68 -11.22 -9.97 4.57
C VAL A 68 -11.03 -10.85 3.33
N SER A 69 -10.25 -11.93 3.42
CA SER A 69 -9.90 -12.80 2.27
C SER A 69 -10.58 -14.17 2.26
N LYS A 70 -11.21 -14.60 3.36
CA LYS A 70 -11.85 -15.93 3.47
C LYS A 70 -13.21 -16.04 2.79
N GLY A 71 -14.04 -15.01 2.93
CA GLY A 71 -15.44 -15.04 2.50
C GLY A 71 -15.64 -14.35 1.15
N ILE A 72 -16.31 -15.01 0.21
CA ILE A 72 -16.62 -14.41 -1.11
C ILE A 72 -17.60 -13.23 -1.01
N ASN A 73 -18.40 -13.17 0.06
CA ASN A 73 -19.41 -12.12 0.29
C ASN A 73 -18.88 -10.95 1.15
N HIS A 74 -17.56 -10.85 1.36
CA HIS A 74 -16.99 -9.79 2.18
C HIS A 74 -17.10 -8.44 1.46
N LEU A 75 -17.63 -7.44 2.16
CA LEU A 75 -17.76 -6.08 1.63
C LEU A 75 -16.50 -5.29 1.93
N LEU A 76 -15.79 -4.85 0.88
CA LEU A 76 -14.68 -3.91 0.98
C LEU A 76 -15.11 -2.49 0.62
N LYS A 77 -14.31 -1.54 1.10
CA LYS A 77 -14.43 -0.14 0.73
C LYS A 77 -14.19 0.04 -0.78
N SER A 78 -15.07 0.80 -1.43
CA SER A 78 -14.91 1.15 -2.85
C SER A 78 -13.68 2.07 -3.07
N PRO A 79 -12.91 1.89 -4.15
CA PRO A 79 -11.95 2.89 -4.61
C PRO A 79 -12.61 4.27 -4.78
N PHE A 80 -11.84 5.33 -4.59
CA PHE A 80 -12.28 6.74 -4.65
C PHE A 80 -13.34 7.17 -3.62
N SER A 81 -13.73 6.31 -2.69
CA SER A 81 -14.60 6.71 -1.58
C SER A 81 -13.88 7.63 -0.59
N VAL A 82 -14.62 8.58 -0.02
CA VAL A 82 -14.13 9.51 1.01
C VAL A 82 -14.08 8.79 2.36
N HIS A 83 -12.96 8.88 3.08
CA HIS A 83 -12.88 8.41 4.46
C HIS A 83 -13.56 9.42 5.41
N PRO A 84 -14.60 9.02 6.18
CA PRO A 84 -15.47 9.98 6.88
C PRO A 84 -14.74 10.80 7.95
N LYS A 85 -13.73 10.21 8.62
CA LYS A 85 -13.01 10.92 9.70
C LYS A 85 -11.89 11.82 9.22
N THR A 86 -11.30 11.54 8.05
CA THR A 86 -10.09 12.23 7.57
C THR A 86 -10.36 13.07 6.33
N GLY A 87 -11.51 12.91 5.69
CA GLY A 87 -11.83 13.55 4.42
C GLY A 87 -11.00 13.06 3.23
N ARG A 88 -10.01 12.18 3.44
CA ARG A 88 -9.10 11.70 2.39
C ARG A 88 -9.80 10.75 1.42
N ILE A 89 -9.46 10.88 0.15
CA ILE A 89 -9.96 10.00 -0.90
C ILE A 89 -9.19 8.67 -0.88
N SER A 90 -9.89 7.55 -1.07
CA SER A 90 -9.26 6.22 -1.18
C SER A 90 -8.66 6.04 -2.58
N VAL A 91 -7.47 6.61 -2.77
CA VAL A 91 -6.80 6.66 -4.07
C VAL A 91 -6.06 5.36 -4.41
N PRO A 92 -6.01 4.95 -5.68
CA PRO A 92 -5.09 3.91 -6.15
C PRO A 92 -3.63 4.31 -5.92
N ILE A 93 -2.78 3.32 -5.61
CA ILE A 93 -1.35 3.52 -5.36
C ILE A 93 -0.57 3.06 -6.59
N ASP A 94 0.31 3.93 -7.10
CA ASP A 94 1.24 3.59 -8.17
C ASP A 94 2.38 2.72 -7.64
N LEU A 95 2.42 1.46 -8.09
CA LEU A 95 3.45 0.49 -7.68
C LEU A 95 4.86 0.89 -8.13
N GLN A 96 5.01 1.69 -9.20
CA GLN A 96 6.33 2.17 -9.65
C GLN A 96 6.90 3.26 -8.76
N LYS A 97 6.04 3.89 -7.93
CA LYS A 97 6.40 5.00 -7.04
C LYS A 97 5.97 4.73 -5.60
N VAL A 98 5.89 3.46 -5.20
CA VAL A 98 5.38 3.05 -3.88
C VAL A 98 6.17 3.64 -2.71
N ASP A 99 7.50 3.73 -2.82
CA ASP A 99 8.36 4.34 -1.79
C ASP A 99 8.14 5.86 -1.64
N GLN A 100 7.53 6.50 -2.64
CA GLN A 100 7.22 7.94 -2.64
C GLN A 100 5.78 8.20 -2.18
N PHE A 101 4.96 7.15 -1.97
CA PHE A 101 3.59 7.31 -1.54
C PHE A 101 3.54 7.79 -0.09
N ASP A 102 3.06 9.02 0.10
CA ASP A 102 2.83 9.59 1.42
C ASP A 102 1.32 9.63 1.74
N PRO A 103 0.83 8.87 2.73
CA PRO A 103 -0.58 8.90 3.10
C PRO A 103 -1.04 10.27 3.55
N PHE A 104 -0.15 11.16 4.01
CA PHE A 104 -0.47 12.51 4.51
C PHE A 104 -0.72 13.55 3.43
N THR A 105 -0.23 13.30 2.20
CA THR A 105 -0.42 14.19 1.04
C THR A 105 -1.60 13.78 0.15
N VAL A 106 -2.24 12.64 0.45
CA VAL A 106 -3.44 12.18 -0.27
C VAL A 106 -4.53 13.27 -0.20
N PRO A 107 -5.14 13.65 -1.35
CA PRO A 107 -6.07 14.76 -1.39
C PRO A 107 -7.32 14.49 -0.57
N THR A 108 -7.87 15.56 -0.01
CA THR A 108 -9.11 15.53 0.75
C THR A 108 -10.27 15.98 -0.14
N ILE A 109 -11.49 15.59 0.22
CA ILE A 109 -12.68 16.07 -0.50
C ILE A 109 -12.78 17.60 -0.48
N SER A 110 -12.47 18.24 0.66
CA SER A 110 -12.49 19.70 0.79
C SER A 110 -11.45 20.35 -0.11
N SER A 111 -10.22 19.82 -0.17
CA SER A 111 -9.18 20.39 -1.04
C SER A 111 -9.55 20.27 -2.52
N ILE A 112 -10.09 19.12 -2.95
CA ILE A 112 -10.51 18.92 -4.34
C ILE A 112 -11.69 19.85 -4.70
N CYS A 113 -12.66 20.03 -3.80
CA CYS A 113 -13.76 20.98 -4.01
C CYS A 113 -13.23 22.41 -4.18
N HIS A 114 -12.31 22.85 -3.33
CA HIS A 114 -11.70 24.19 -3.46
C HIS A 114 -10.92 24.37 -4.77
N GLU A 115 -10.20 23.33 -5.22
CA GLU A 115 -9.51 23.35 -6.51
C GLU A 115 -10.50 23.49 -7.67
N LEU A 116 -11.63 22.76 -7.63
CA LEU A 116 -12.68 22.86 -8.65
C LEU A 116 -13.34 24.24 -8.67
N ASP A 117 -13.71 24.77 -7.51
CA ASP A 117 -14.34 26.09 -7.41
C ASP A 117 -13.42 27.18 -8.00
N ALA A 118 -12.12 27.11 -7.70
CA ALA A 118 -11.12 28.04 -8.23
C ALA A 118 -10.96 27.92 -9.76
N ILE A 119 -11.12 26.72 -10.32
CA ILE A 119 -11.12 26.52 -11.78
C ILE A 119 -12.35 27.16 -12.40
N SER A 120 -13.53 26.96 -11.81
CA SER A 120 -14.79 27.51 -12.32
C SER A 120 -14.79 29.04 -12.33
N THR A 121 -14.33 29.70 -11.25
CA THR A 121 -14.24 31.17 -11.21
C THR A 121 -13.30 31.74 -12.28
N ASN A 122 -12.20 31.07 -12.59
CA ASN A 122 -11.25 31.52 -13.61
C ASN A 122 -11.76 31.33 -15.05
N GLU A 123 -12.75 30.46 -15.25
CA GLU A 123 -13.38 30.19 -16.55
C GLU A 123 -14.60 31.10 -16.78
N GLU A 124 -15.36 31.40 -15.72
CA GLU A 124 -16.47 32.37 -15.77
C GLU A 124 -15.99 33.80 -16.07
N GLU A 125 -14.78 34.18 -15.67
CA GLU A 125 -14.16 35.46 -16.06
C GLU A 125 -13.78 35.53 -17.56
N LYS A 126 -13.83 34.40 -18.29
CA LYS A 126 -13.40 34.32 -19.71
C LYS A 126 -14.51 34.04 -20.71
N GLU A 127 -15.67 33.53 -20.30
CA GLU A 127 -16.78 33.23 -21.21
C GLU A 127 -18.15 33.65 -20.64
N GLU A 128 -18.56 34.90 -20.91
CA GLU A 128 -19.98 35.26 -20.90
C GLU A 128 -20.69 34.47 -22.01
N ASN A 129 -21.64 33.61 -21.62
CA ASN A 129 -22.62 32.85 -22.45
C ASN A 129 -22.22 31.41 -22.83
N LYS A 130 -22.73 30.41 -22.06
CA LYS A 130 -23.50 29.25 -22.57
C LYS A 130 -23.92 28.29 -21.44
N ALA A 131 -25.20 28.34 -21.07
CA ALA A 131 -25.84 27.57 -20.00
C ALA A 131 -26.19 26.09 -20.36
N GLU A 132 -25.57 25.49 -21.38
CA GLU A 132 -25.95 24.13 -21.84
C GLU A 132 -24.82 23.08 -21.79
N SER A 133 -23.60 23.42 -21.33
CA SER A 133 -22.43 22.52 -21.35
C SER A 133 -21.97 22.02 -19.97
N ASP A 134 -22.56 22.51 -18.87
CA ASP A 134 -22.06 22.37 -17.50
C ASP A 134 -21.72 20.93 -17.07
N ILE A 135 -22.51 19.94 -17.49
CA ILE A 135 -22.29 18.55 -17.07
C ILE A 135 -21.05 17.96 -17.76
N LYS A 136 -20.85 18.22 -19.06
CA LYS A 136 -19.66 17.74 -19.80
C LYS A 136 -18.39 18.51 -19.43
N HIS A 137 -18.52 19.79 -19.06
CA HIS A 137 -17.40 20.62 -18.61
C HIS A 137 -16.88 20.13 -17.25
N ARG A 138 -17.77 19.99 -16.25
CA ARG A 138 -17.46 19.45 -14.91
C ARG A 138 -16.81 18.06 -14.95
N THR A 139 -17.16 17.24 -15.95
CA THR A 139 -16.59 15.88 -16.12
C THR A 139 -15.09 15.90 -16.48
N ARG A 140 -14.52 17.01 -16.97
CA ARG A 140 -13.08 17.11 -17.28
C ARG A 140 -12.28 17.88 -16.23
N ASP A 141 -12.94 18.57 -15.31
CA ASP A 141 -12.27 19.45 -14.35
C ASP A 141 -11.52 18.69 -13.25
N TYR A 142 -11.92 17.46 -12.93
CA TYR A 142 -11.13 16.62 -12.01
C TYR A 142 -9.69 16.40 -12.51
N LYS A 143 -9.43 16.46 -13.82
CA LYS A 143 -8.07 16.31 -14.38
C LYS A 143 -7.15 17.47 -14.02
N LYS A 144 -7.73 18.63 -13.69
CA LYS A 144 -7.02 19.83 -13.25
C LYS A 144 -6.85 19.86 -11.71
N THR A 145 -7.41 18.88 -11.00
CA THR A 145 -7.29 18.74 -9.54
C THR A 145 -6.16 17.78 -9.17
N SER A 146 -5.79 17.80 -7.90
CA SER A 146 -4.90 16.85 -7.24
C SER A 146 -5.39 15.40 -7.31
N LEU A 147 -6.66 15.15 -7.67
CA LEU A 147 -7.20 13.81 -7.91
C LEU A 147 -6.77 13.22 -9.27
N GLY A 148 -6.50 14.07 -10.26
CA GLY A 148 -6.20 13.67 -11.65
C GLY A 148 -5.11 12.60 -11.79
N PRO A 149 -3.94 12.74 -11.15
CA PRO A 149 -2.87 11.74 -11.21
C PRO A 149 -3.31 10.34 -10.74
N TYR A 150 -4.13 10.26 -9.70
CA TYR A 150 -4.61 8.99 -9.16
C TYR A 150 -5.63 8.31 -10.08
N VAL A 151 -6.45 9.10 -10.79
CA VAL A 151 -7.35 8.57 -11.82
C VAL A 151 -6.55 7.98 -12.97
N LYS A 152 -5.44 8.62 -13.37
CA LYS A 152 -4.55 8.09 -14.41
C LYS A 152 -3.95 6.72 -14.04
N VAL A 153 -3.57 6.53 -12.76
CA VAL A 153 -3.12 5.21 -12.25
C VAL A 153 -4.22 4.16 -12.42
N PHE A 154 -5.47 4.53 -12.15
CA PHE A 154 -6.61 3.63 -12.32
C PHE A 154 -6.90 3.32 -13.80
N GLU A 155 -6.84 4.32 -14.67
CA GLU A 155 -7.00 4.14 -16.12
C GLU A 155 -5.99 3.13 -16.67
N GLN A 156 -4.72 3.23 -16.26
CA GLN A 156 -3.68 2.27 -16.66
C GLN A 156 -3.98 0.84 -16.17
N PHE A 157 -4.53 0.69 -14.96
CA PHE A 157 -4.99 -0.60 -14.46
C PHE A 157 -6.13 -1.18 -15.33
N LEU A 158 -7.12 -0.36 -15.68
CA LEU A 158 -8.25 -0.77 -16.53
C LEU A 158 -7.80 -1.15 -17.94
N GLU A 159 -6.86 -0.41 -18.54
CA GLU A 159 -6.29 -0.74 -19.85
C GLU A 159 -5.62 -2.11 -19.86
N ASN A 160 -4.90 -2.46 -18.80
CA ASN A 160 -4.25 -3.77 -18.67
C ASN A 160 -5.27 -4.91 -18.51
N LEU A 161 -6.36 -4.67 -17.77
CA LEU A 161 -7.47 -5.63 -17.68
C LEU A 161 -8.14 -5.85 -19.05
N ASP A 162 -8.38 -4.78 -19.82
CA ASP A 162 -9.00 -4.89 -21.14
C ASP A 162 -8.10 -5.67 -22.12
N LYS A 163 -6.79 -5.39 -22.13
CA LYS A 163 -5.81 -6.15 -22.92
C LYS A 163 -5.81 -7.64 -22.56
N SER A 164 -5.81 -7.97 -21.27
CA SER A 164 -5.84 -9.38 -20.82
C SER A 164 -7.12 -10.09 -21.26
N ARG A 165 -8.28 -9.44 -21.10
CA ARG A 165 -9.58 -10.01 -21.48
C ARG A 165 -9.67 -10.27 -22.98
N LYS A 166 -9.20 -9.33 -23.82
CA LYS A 166 -9.12 -9.53 -25.27
C LYS A 166 -8.21 -10.70 -25.64
N GLY A 167 -7.06 -10.82 -24.99
CA GLY A 167 -6.15 -11.96 -25.18
C GLY A 167 -6.77 -13.31 -24.82
N GLU A 168 -7.55 -13.38 -23.75
CA GLU A 168 -8.27 -14.61 -23.37
C GLU A 168 -9.39 -14.98 -24.36
N LEU A 169 -10.13 -13.99 -24.85
CA LEU A 169 -11.19 -14.21 -25.85
C LEU A 169 -10.62 -14.75 -27.16
N LEU A 170 -9.51 -14.17 -27.64
CA LEU A 170 -8.81 -14.65 -28.84
C LEU A 170 -8.36 -16.11 -28.67
N LYS A 171 -7.71 -16.44 -27.54
CA LYS A 171 -7.31 -17.83 -27.25
C LYS A 171 -8.50 -18.80 -27.23
N LYS A 172 -9.66 -18.37 -26.72
CA LYS A 172 -10.89 -19.19 -26.70
C LYS A 172 -11.45 -19.40 -28.12
N SER A 173 -11.47 -18.36 -28.95
CA SER A 173 -11.90 -18.46 -30.37
C SER A 173 -11.00 -19.39 -31.16
N ASP A 174 -9.67 -19.25 -31.01
CA ASP A 174 -8.68 -20.09 -31.68
C ASP A 174 -8.82 -21.58 -31.29
N LEU A 175 -9.11 -21.86 -30.01
CA LEU A 175 -9.36 -23.21 -29.50
C LEU A 175 -10.67 -23.81 -30.03
N GLN A 176 -11.69 -22.98 -30.24
CA GLN A 176 -13.00 -23.39 -30.76
C GLN A 176 -13.01 -23.51 -32.29
N LYS A 177 -11.97 -23.02 -32.99
CA LYS A 177 -11.91 -22.90 -34.46
C LYS A 177 -13.09 -22.12 -35.05
N ASP A 178 -13.71 -21.27 -34.23
CA ASP A 178 -14.71 -20.32 -34.67
C ASP A 178 -13.94 -19.12 -35.22
N PHE A 179 -13.60 -19.18 -36.51
CA PHE A 179 -13.07 -18.07 -37.30
C PHE A 179 -14.11 -17.62 -38.31
#